data_AF-A0A4R7C5C8-F1
#
_entry.id   AF-A0A4R7C5C8-F1
#
_cell.length_a   1.000
_cell.length_b   1.000
_cell.length_c   1.000
_cell.angle_alpha   90.00
_cell.angle_beta   90.00
_cell.angle_gamma   90.00
#
_symmetry.space_group_name_H-M   'P 1'
#
loop_
_entity.id
_entity.type
_entity.pdbx_description
1 polymer ?
#
loop_
_entity_poly.entity_id
_entity_poly.type
_entity_poly.pdbx_seq_one_letter_code
_entity_poly.pdbx_strand_id
1 'polypeptide(L)'
;MRLRTVPLAALLAGLLLSAAPARAQQPEASLDHLAAARELLIASGAAASVDRILPVLVNDIRRLALTRPEISKDLDAILKELEPEMEKQKQQGYIVAARAYAARLTEPEIKEIVTFFKSPVGAKYVRVQPEITEDIVNNVTTWSQSTGEYIFQRVRSDLLKRGHKIQ
;
A
#
# COMPACT_ATOMS: atom_id res chain seq x y z
N MET A 1 42.15 7.21 -67.62
CA MET A 1 41.41 8.04 -66.65
C MET A 1 40.18 7.26 -66.21
N ARG A 2 40.03 6.99 -64.91
CA ARG A 2 39.16 5.94 -64.37
C ARG A 2 37.67 6.30 -64.48
N LEU A 3 36.87 5.42 -65.09
CA LEU A 3 35.42 5.44 -64.96
C LEU A 3 35.04 5.10 -63.52
N ARG A 4 34.30 5.99 -62.86
CA ARG A 4 33.63 5.72 -61.58
C ARG A 4 32.18 5.37 -61.87
N THR A 5 31.89 4.08 -61.76
CA THR A 5 30.55 3.52 -61.59
C THR A 5 30.01 3.95 -60.22
N VAL A 6 28.77 4.45 -60.18
CA VAL A 6 28.05 4.76 -58.94
C VAL A 6 27.05 3.63 -58.72
N PRO A 7 27.14 2.84 -57.63
CA PRO A 7 26.07 1.97 -57.24
C PRO A 7 25.16 2.65 -56.20
N LEU A 8 23.89 2.60 -56.56
CA LEU A 8 22.65 2.76 -55.80
C LEU A 8 22.62 1.85 -54.55
N ALA A 9 22.30 2.36 -53.35
CA ALA A 9 21.70 1.55 -52.28
C ALA A 9 21.12 2.38 -51.12
N ALA A 10 19.79 2.32 -51.02
CA ALA A 10 18.99 2.22 -49.79
C ALA A 10 19.06 3.35 -48.74
N LEU A 11 17.99 4.13 -48.73
CA LEU A 11 17.47 4.89 -47.58
C LEU A 11 17.42 4.02 -46.31
N LEU A 12 18.35 4.25 -45.38
CA LEU A 12 18.26 3.86 -43.98
C LEU A 12 18.00 5.13 -43.16
N ALA A 13 16.74 5.59 -43.16
CA ALA A 13 16.28 6.63 -42.24
C ALA A 13 15.84 5.95 -40.94
N GLY A 14 16.55 6.27 -39.85
CA GLY A 14 16.45 5.61 -38.56
C GLY A 14 15.07 5.67 -37.92
N LEU A 15 14.50 4.48 -37.66
CA LEU A 15 13.57 4.26 -36.56
C LEU A 15 14.37 3.78 -35.35
N LEU A 16 14.85 4.71 -34.54
CA LEU A 16 15.21 4.45 -33.14
C LEU A 16 14.15 5.09 -32.25
N LEU A 17 12.94 4.53 -32.29
CA LEU A 17 11.90 4.80 -31.30
C LEU A 17 11.97 3.69 -30.25
N SER A 18 12.72 3.99 -29.18
CA SER A 18 12.43 3.58 -27.80
C SER A 18 11.85 2.17 -27.61
N ALA A 19 12.75 1.19 -27.46
CA ALA A 19 12.45 -0.02 -26.69
C ALA A 19 12.33 0.35 -25.20
N ALA A 20 11.21 0.96 -24.81
CA ALA A 20 10.74 0.75 -23.45
C ALA A 20 10.49 -0.76 -23.32
N PRO A 21 10.89 -1.42 -22.22
CA PRO A 21 10.43 -2.78 -22.02
C PRO A 21 8.91 -2.70 -22.05
N ALA A 22 8.30 -3.29 -23.08
CA ALA A 22 6.92 -3.68 -22.99
C ALA A 22 6.86 -4.45 -21.68
N ARG A 23 6.11 -3.93 -20.69
CA ARG A 23 5.66 -4.77 -19.59
C ARG A 23 4.87 -5.85 -20.31
N ALA A 24 5.52 -6.97 -20.62
CA ALA A 24 4.86 -8.17 -21.06
C ALA A 24 3.71 -8.33 -20.06
N GLN A 25 2.48 -8.42 -20.58
CA GLN A 25 1.33 -8.71 -19.74
C GLN A 25 1.71 -9.96 -18.96
N GLN A 26 2.05 -9.79 -17.68
CA GLN A 26 2.39 -10.94 -16.83
C GLN A 26 1.19 -11.87 -16.96
N PRO A 27 1.41 -13.16 -17.29
CA PRO A 27 0.34 -14.14 -17.33
C PRO A 27 -0.49 -13.97 -16.06
N GLU A 28 -1.82 -13.94 -16.21
CA GLU A 28 -2.70 -13.84 -15.05
C GLU A 28 -2.30 -14.92 -14.04
N ALA A 29 -2.08 -14.51 -12.79
CA ALA A 29 -1.55 -15.41 -11.77
C ALA A 29 -2.43 -16.66 -11.65
N SER A 30 -1.79 -17.84 -11.55
CA SER A 30 -2.51 -19.10 -11.34
C SER A 30 -3.37 -19.04 -10.07
N LEU A 31 -4.37 -19.91 -9.98
CA LEU A 31 -5.22 -20.01 -8.79
C LEU A 31 -4.41 -20.28 -7.52
N ASP A 32 -3.40 -21.15 -7.60
CA ASP A 32 -2.51 -21.48 -6.48
C ASP A 32 -1.65 -20.28 -6.07
N HIS A 33 -1.15 -19.51 -7.04
CA HIS A 33 -0.38 -18.30 -6.77
C HIS A 33 -1.25 -17.22 -6.09
N LEU A 34 -2.50 -17.04 -6.55
CA LEU A 34 -3.45 -16.12 -5.90
C LEU A 34 -3.86 -16.59 -4.51
N ALA A 35 -4.00 -17.91 -4.30
CA ALA A 35 -4.30 -18.47 -2.99
C ALA A 35 -3.17 -18.20 -1.99
N ALA A 36 -1.92 -18.44 -2.40
CA ALA A 36 -0.73 -18.13 -1.60
C ALA A 36 -0.63 -16.61 -1.32
N ALA A 37 -0.91 -15.77 -2.31
CA ALA A 37 -0.90 -14.32 -2.14
C ALA A 37 -1.98 -13.83 -1.16
N ARG A 38 -3.16 -14.46 -1.16
CA ARG A 38 -4.22 -14.20 -0.17
C ARG A 38 -3.78 -14.62 1.23
N GLU A 39 -3.09 -15.74 1.34
CA GLU A 39 -2.52 -16.18 2.61
C GLU A 39 -1.49 -15.19 3.15
N LEU A 40 -0.62 -14.65 2.28
CA LEU A 40 0.31 -13.59 2.65
C LEU A 40 -0.39 -12.31 3.11
N LEU A 41 -1.43 -11.87 2.38
CA LEU A 41 -2.25 -10.71 2.76
C LEU A 41 -2.77 -10.85 4.20
N ILE A 42 -3.25 -12.05 4.56
CA ILE A 42 -3.79 -12.32 5.90
C ILE A 42 -2.65 -12.41 6.94
N ALA A 43 -1.62 -13.22 6.67
CA ALA A 43 -0.54 -13.47 7.62
C ALA A 43 0.28 -12.21 7.95
N SER A 44 0.44 -11.31 6.98
CA SER A 44 1.13 -10.02 7.16
C SER A 44 0.30 -8.96 7.90
N GLY A 45 -0.98 -9.22 8.17
CA GLY A 45 -1.91 -8.24 8.76
C GLY A 45 -2.49 -7.22 7.77
N ALA A 46 -2.08 -7.25 6.49
CA ALA A 46 -2.56 -6.33 5.47
C ALA A 46 -4.06 -6.51 5.15
N ALA A 47 -4.64 -7.67 5.45
CA ALA A 47 -6.09 -7.92 5.36
C ALA A 47 -6.93 -6.93 6.19
N ALA A 48 -6.37 -6.37 7.27
CA ALA A 48 -7.05 -5.36 8.09
C ALA A 48 -7.50 -4.12 7.31
N SER A 49 -6.87 -3.82 6.17
CA SER A 49 -7.30 -2.73 5.28
C SER A 49 -8.62 -3.06 4.56
N VAL A 50 -8.78 -4.31 4.11
CA VAL A 50 -10.01 -4.81 3.48
C VAL A 50 -11.12 -4.94 4.51
N ASP A 51 -10.79 -5.43 5.72
CA ASP A 51 -11.75 -5.62 6.82
C ASP A 51 -12.45 -4.32 7.24
N ARG A 52 -11.79 -3.17 7.06
CA ARG A 52 -12.33 -1.86 7.40
C ARG A 52 -13.32 -1.32 6.37
N ILE A 53 -13.36 -1.85 5.14
CA ILE A 53 -14.17 -1.28 4.06
C ILE A 53 -15.67 -1.49 4.31
N LEU A 54 -16.09 -2.73 4.54
CA LEU A 54 -17.52 -3.05 4.70
C LEU A 54 -18.17 -2.32 5.89
N PRO A 55 -17.56 -2.27 7.09
CA PRO A 55 -18.13 -1.51 8.20
C PRO A 55 -18.33 -0.02 7.88
N VAL A 56 -17.40 0.59 7.14
CA VAL A 56 -17.55 1.99 6.70
C VAL A 56 -18.75 2.15 5.77
N LEU A 57 -18.88 1.28 4.76
CA LEU A 57 -20.02 1.30 3.84
C LEU A 57 -21.36 1.10 4.56
N VAL A 58 -21.43 0.13 5.47
CA VAL A 58 -22.63 -0.14 6.28
C VAL A 58 -22.98 1.06 7.14
N ASN A 59 -22.00 1.70 7.77
CA ASN A 59 -22.22 2.90 8.59
C ASN A 59 -22.72 4.07 7.74
N ASP A 60 -22.19 4.26 6.53
CA ASP A 60 -22.66 5.29 5.60
C ASP A 60 -24.10 5.05 5.17
N ILE A 61 -24.48 3.79 4.92
CA ILE A 61 -25.88 3.42 4.66
C ILE A 61 -26.75 3.73 5.89
N ARG A 62 -26.31 3.38 7.09
CA ARG A 62 -27.05 3.69 8.34
C ARG A 62 -27.25 5.19 8.57
N ARG A 63 -26.37 6.05 8.05
CA ARG A 63 -26.58 7.51 8.13
C ARG A 63 -27.85 7.98 7.42
N LEU A 64 -28.40 7.21 6.47
CA LEU A 64 -29.69 7.53 5.83
C LEU A 64 -30.84 7.53 6.85
N ALA A 65 -30.79 6.65 7.84
CA ALA A 65 -31.80 6.57 8.90
C ALA A 65 -31.76 7.78 9.87
N LEU A 66 -30.69 8.57 9.86
CA LEU A 66 -30.61 9.80 10.68
C LEU A 66 -31.57 10.88 10.21
N THR A 67 -31.83 10.96 8.90
CA THR A 67 -32.78 11.91 8.31
C THR A 67 -34.15 11.29 8.04
N ARG A 68 -34.25 9.96 8.13
CA ARG A 68 -35.47 9.17 7.92
C ARG A 68 -35.61 8.08 8.99
N PRO A 69 -35.99 8.43 10.23
CA PRO A 69 -36.07 7.47 11.33
C PRO A 69 -37.04 6.31 11.05
N GLU A 70 -38.04 6.53 10.20
CA GLU A 70 -39.05 5.55 9.81
C GLU A 70 -38.46 4.32 9.10
N ILE A 71 -37.32 4.47 8.41
CA ILE A 71 -36.67 3.35 7.71
C ILE A 71 -35.68 2.57 8.57
N SER A 72 -35.37 3.02 9.79
CA SER A 72 -34.27 2.46 10.59
C SER A 72 -34.43 0.96 10.84
N LYS A 73 -35.64 0.52 11.22
CA LYS A 73 -35.92 -0.88 11.54
C LYS A 73 -35.79 -1.79 10.32
N ASP A 74 -36.36 -1.37 9.20
CA ASP A 74 -36.32 -2.13 7.95
C ASP A 74 -34.89 -2.15 7.39
N LEU A 75 -34.17 -1.04 7.51
CA LEU A 75 -32.77 -0.96 7.11
C LEU A 75 -31.89 -1.93 7.91
N ASP A 76 -32.04 -1.98 9.23
CA ASP A 76 -31.27 -2.92 10.06
C ASP A 76 -31.63 -4.39 9.75
N ALA A 77 -32.90 -4.68 9.45
CA ALA A 77 -33.32 -6.01 9.01
C ALA A 77 -32.66 -6.39 7.67
N ILE A 78 -32.67 -5.50 6.68
CA ILE A 78 -32.03 -5.71 5.37
C ILE A 78 -30.51 -5.90 5.52
N LEU A 79 -29.85 -5.06 6.32
CA LEU A 79 -28.40 -5.19 6.55
C LEU A 79 -28.04 -6.52 7.20
N LYS A 80 -28.89 -7.03 8.09
CA LYS A 80 -28.73 -8.35 8.70
C LYS A 80 -28.95 -9.48 7.68
N GLU A 81 -29.97 -9.36 6.84
CA GLU A 81 -30.23 -10.33 5.77
C GLU A 81 -29.08 -10.39 4.75
N LEU A 82 -28.41 -9.27 4.50
CA LEU A 82 -27.27 -9.17 3.58
C LEU A 82 -25.92 -9.59 4.19
N GLU A 83 -25.86 -10.01 5.45
CA GLU A 83 -24.61 -10.46 6.09
C GLU A 83 -23.85 -11.53 5.28
N PRO A 84 -24.50 -12.59 4.74
CA PRO A 84 -23.82 -13.59 3.93
C PRO A 84 -23.23 -13.02 2.63
N GLU A 85 -23.96 -12.13 1.96
CA GLU A 85 -23.52 -11.46 0.74
C GLU A 85 -22.35 -10.51 1.03
N MET A 86 -22.43 -9.75 2.13
CA MET A 86 -21.34 -8.89 2.57
C MET A 86 -20.08 -9.69 2.88
N GLU A 87 -20.20 -10.85 3.54
CA GLU A 87 -19.06 -11.73 3.77
C GLU A 87 -18.48 -12.25 2.43
N LYS A 88 -19.32 -12.60 1.45
CA LYS A 88 -18.85 -12.96 0.11
C LYS A 88 -18.09 -11.81 -0.57
N GLN A 89 -18.59 -10.58 -0.46
CA GLN A 89 -17.90 -9.39 -0.98
C GLN A 89 -16.56 -9.17 -0.28
N LYS A 90 -16.49 -9.40 1.03
CA LYS A 90 -15.24 -9.36 1.80
C LYS A 90 -14.21 -10.34 1.27
N GLN A 91 -14.62 -11.59 1.03
CA GLN A 91 -13.73 -12.63 0.47
C GLN A 91 -13.23 -12.24 -0.92
N GLN A 92 -14.08 -11.64 -1.76
CA GLN A 92 -13.66 -11.08 -3.05
C GLN A 92 -12.66 -9.94 -2.87
N GLY A 93 -12.87 -9.06 -1.89
CA GLY A 93 -11.93 -7.99 -1.53
C GLY A 93 -10.53 -8.50 -1.19
N TYR A 94 -10.44 -9.62 -0.45
CA TYR A 94 -9.14 -10.26 -0.19
C TYR A 94 -8.45 -10.73 -1.47
N ILE A 95 -9.18 -11.31 -2.43
CA ILE A 95 -8.60 -11.72 -3.72
C ILE A 95 -8.13 -10.50 -4.51
N VAL A 96 -8.91 -9.43 -4.53
CA VAL A 96 -8.53 -8.17 -5.20
C VAL A 96 -7.24 -7.62 -4.60
N ALA A 97 -7.11 -7.58 -3.27
CA ALA A 97 -5.91 -7.11 -2.60
C ALA A 97 -4.72 -8.06 -2.81
N ALA A 98 -4.94 -9.38 -2.77
CA ALA A 98 -3.91 -10.40 -2.98
C ALA A 98 -3.21 -10.30 -4.34
N ARG A 99 -3.94 -9.89 -5.39
CA ARG A 99 -3.36 -9.65 -6.73
C ARG A 99 -2.18 -8.68 -6.70
N ALA A 100 -2.15 -7.73 -5.76
CA ALA A 100 -1.03 -6.80 -5.62
C ALA A 100 0.28 -7.52 -5.24
N TYR A 101 0.21 -8.57 -4.42
CA TYR A 101 1.35 -9.42 -4.07
C TYR A 101 1.73 -10.33 -5.23
N ALA A 102 0.76 -11.05 -5.82
CA ALA A 102 1.01 -11.97 -6.93
C ALA A 102 1.58 -11.30 -8.19
N ALA A 103 1.32 -10.01 -8.39
CA ALA A 103 1.90 -9.24 -9.47
C ALA A 103 3.39 -8.90 -9.27
N ARG A 104 3.89 -8.96 -8.03
CA ARG A 104 5.23 -8.45 -7.65
C ARG A 104 6.18 -9.53 -7.13
N LEU A 105 5.62 -10.62 -6.64
CA LEU A 105 6.35 -11.73 -6.06
C LEU A 105 5.98 -13.00 -6.82
N THR A 106 6.94 -13.92 -6.91
CA THR A 106 6.69 -15.26 -7.40
C THR A 106 6.00 -16.11 -6.32
N GLU A 107 5.33 -17.18 -6.73
CA GLU A 107 4.67 -18.10 -5.79
C GLU A 107 5.64 -18.68 -4.72
N PRO A 108 6.88 -19.11 -5.06
CA PRO A 108 7.85 -19.56 -4.06
C PRO A 108 8.22 -18.48 -3.04
N GLU A 109 8.49 -17.25 -3.48
CA GLU A 109 8.81 -16.13 -2.58
C GLU A 109 7.64 -15.83 -1.63
N ILE A 110 6.41 -15.83 -2.14
CA ILE A 110 5.21 -15.66 -1.31
C ILE A 110 5.13 -16.76 -0.25
N LYS A 111 5.35 -18.02 -0.61
CA LYS A 111 5.31 -19.15 0.33
C LYS A 111 6.37 -19.05 1.43
N GLU A 112 7.57 -18.59 1.10
CA GLU A 112 8.63 -18.34 2.08
C GLU A 112 8.25 -17.20 3.04
N ILE A 113 7.71 -16.10 2.53
CA ILE A 113 7.28 -14.95 3.35
C ILE A 113 6.09 -15.35 4.25
N VAL A 114 5.15 -16.14 3.74
CA VAL A 114 4.05 -16.72 4.53
C VAL A 114 4.60 -17.56 5.67
N THR A 115 5.60 -18.40 5.40
CA THR A 115 6.24 -19.23 6.43
C THR A 115 6.82 -18.37 7.55
N PHE A 116 7.49 -17.25 7.21
CA PHE A 116 7.96 -16.30 8.21
C PHE A 116 6.81 -15.70 9.02
N PHE A 117 5.79 -15.12 8.39
CA PHE A 117 4.68 -14.48 9.10
C PHE A 117 3.84 -15.44 9.95
N LYS A 118 3.79 -16.72 9.59
CA LYS A 118 3.15 -17.77 10.39
C LYS A 118 4.01 -18.27 11.56
N SER A 119 5.32 -17.99 11.57
CA SER A 119 6.17 -18.33 12.72
C SER A 119 5.75 -17.56 13.98
N PRO A 120 6.07 -18.05 15.19
CA PRO A 120 5.77 -17.32 16.43
C PRO A 120 6.34 -15.89 16.46
N VAL A 121 7.53 -15.68 15.86
CA VAL A 121 8.18 -14.37 15.80
C VAL A 121 7.52 -13.47 14.76
N GLY A 122 7.16 -13.99 13.58
CA GLY A 122 6.49 -13.23 12.53
C GLY A 122 5.09 -12.79 12.97
N ALA A 123 4.33 -13.68 13.61
CA ALA A 123 3.04 -13.35 14.17
C ALA A 123 3.16 -12.32 15.32
N LYS A 124 4.20 -12.42 16.15
CA LYS A 124 4.50 -11.39 17.16
C LYS A 124 4.81 -10.05 16.49
N TYR A 125 5.67 -10.04 15.47
CA TYR A 125 6.04 -8.83 14.72
C TYR A 125 4.82 -8.09 14.17
N VAL A 126 3.91 -8.79 13.49
CA VAL A 126 2.67 -8.20 12.97
C VAL A 126 1.80 -7.64 14.10
N ARG A 127 1.67 -8.38 15.22
CA ARG A 127 0.84 -7.95 16.36
C ARG A 127 1.35 -6.68 17.03
N VAL A 128 2.67 -6.53 17.19
CA VAL A 128 3.27 -5.37 17.90
C VAL A 128 3.54 -4.18 16.98
N GLN A 129 3.38 -4.33 15.66
CA GLN A 129 3.67 -3.26 14.70
C GLN A 129 2.89 -1.96 14.94
N PRO A 130 1.58 -1.97 15.32
CA PRO A 130 0.86 -0.74 15.65
C PRO A 130 1.48 0.00 16.85
N GLU A 131 1.80 -0.73 17.93
CA GLU A 131 2.43 -0.18 19.15
C GLU A 131 3.81 0.41 18.83
N ILE A 132 4.63 -0.33 18.07
CA ILE A 132 5.95 0.16 17.62
C ILE A 132 5.80 1.44 16.79
N THR A 133 4.80 1.52 15.91
CA THR A 133 4.58 2.71 15.07
C THR A 133 4.19 3.92 15.91
N GLU A 134 3.30 3.73 16.89
CA GLU A 134 2.94 4.76 17.86
C GLU A 134 4.15 5.24 18.67
N ASP A 135 4.95 4.30 19.19
CA ASP A 135 6.18 4.59 19.93
C ASP A 135 7.18 5.39 19.07
N ILE A 136 7.38 5.01 17.80
CA ILE A 136 8.24 5.75 16.87
C ILE A 136 7.76 7.19 16.72
N VAL A 137 6.46 7.42 16.50
CA VAL A 137 5.90 8.77 16.34
C VAL A 137 6.11 9.60 17.60
N ASN A 138 5.86 9.03 18.78
CA ASN A 138 6.03 9.70 20.06
C ASN A 138 7.51 10.06 20.33
N ASN A 139 8.40 9.11 20.07
CA ASN A 139 9.85 9.29 20.26
C ASN A 139 10.42 10.35 19.30
N VAL A 140 10.03 10.32 18.03
CA VAL A 140 10.46 11.32 17.03
C VAL A 140 9.91 12.70 17.37
N THR A 141 8.67 12.80 17.83
CA THR A 141 8.08 14.07 18.30
C THR A 141 8.90 14.68 19.45
N THR A 142 9.22 13.86 20.45
CA THR A 142 10.02 14.28 21.61
C THR A 142 11.44 14.71 21.21
N TRP A 143 12.09 13.91 20.37
CA TRP A 143 13.41 14.25 19.83
C TRP A 143 13.39 15.56 19.02
N SER A 144 12.35 15.78 18.21
CA SER A 144 12.21 16.99 17.39
C SER A 144 12.09 18.26 18.25
N GLN A 145 11.29 18.21 19.33
CA GLN A 145 11.14 19.33 20.25
C GLN A 145 12.46 19.70 20.93
N SER A 146 13.16 18.71 21.50
CA SER A 146 14.47 18.95 22.15
C SER A 146 15.55 19.44 21.17
N THR A 147 15.54 18.91 19.95
CA THR A 147 16.46 19.34 18.89
C THR A 147 16.16 20.77 18.44
N GLY A 148 14.88 21.14 18.30
CA GLY A 148 14.46 22.50 17.98
C GLY A 148 14.93 23.52 19.01
N GLU A 149 14.76 23.21 20.30
CA GLU A 149 15.26 24.05 21.40
C GLU A 149 16.78 24.19 21.34
N TYR A 150 17.51 23.08 21.18
CA TYR A 150 18.97 23.11 21.05
C TYR A 150 19.44 23.98 19.87
N ILE A 151 18.83 23.81 18.69
CA ILE A 151 19.16 24.59 17.50
C ILE A 151 18.84 26.07 17.74
N PHE A 152 17.69 26.40 18.31
CA PHE A 152 17.31 27.78 18.62
C PHE A 152 18.33 28.45 19.54
N GLN A 153 18.70 27.79 20.64
CA GLN A 153 19.70 28.31 21.57
C GLN A 153 21.06 28.48 20.91
N ARG A 154 21.47 27.54 20.05
CA ARG A 154 22.72 27.64 19.32
C ARG A 154 22.74 28.80 18.34
N VAL A 155 21.67 28.97 17.57
CA VAL A 155 21.49 30.06 16.61
C VAL A 155 21.49 31.41 17.33
N ARG A 156 20.75 31.53 18.44
CA ARG A 156 20.74 32.73 19.28
C ARG A 156 22.15 33.08 19.78
N SER A 157 22.88 32.12 20.33
CA SER A 157 24.26 32.31 20.79
C SER A 157 25.16 32.82 19.66
N ASP A 158 25.09 32.21 18.49
CA ASP A 158 25.99 32.56 17.38
C ASP A 158 25.61 33.90 16.72
N LEU A 159 24.34 34.28 16.72
CA LEU A 159 23.89 35.61 16.29
C LEU A 159 24.29 36.70 17.29
N LEU A 160 24.22 36.44 18.59
CA LEU A 160 24.70 37.36 19.62
C LEU A 160 26.20 37.66 19.47
N LYS A 161 27.02 36.63 19.21
CA LYS A 161 28.47 36.80 18.92
C LYS A 161 28.73 37.67 17.68
N ARG A 162 27.78 37.71 16.74
CA ARG A 162 27.83 38.53 15.52
C ARG A 162 27.21 39.92 15.71
N GLY A 163 26.80 40.27 16.93
CA GLY A 163 26.22 41.58 17.26
C GLY A 163 24.71 41.69 17.01
N HIS A 164 24.03 40.60 16.63
CA HIS A 164 22.58 40.58 16.46
C HIS A 164 21.88 40.10 17.73
N LYS A 165 21.06 40.95 18.36
CA LYS A 165 20.21 40.55 19.49
C LYS A 165 18.90 39.96 18.98
N ILE A 166 18.59 38.75 19.43
CA ILE A 166 17.29 38.11 19.24
C ILE A 166 16.63 38.02 20.62
N GLN A 167 15.38 38.45 20.72
CA GLN A 167 14.57 38.28 21.94
C GLN A 167 14.17 36.81 22.08
#